data_AF-A0A6G1RDK4-F1
#
_entry.id   AF-A0A6G1RDK4-F1
#
_cell.length_a   1.000
_cell.length_b   1.000
_cell.length_c   1.000
_cell.angle_alpha   90.00
_cell.angle_beta   90.00
_cell.angle_gamma   90.00
#
_symmetry.space_group_name_H-M   'P 1'
#
loop_
_entity.id
_entity.type
_entity.pdbx_description
1 polymer ?
#
loop_
_entity_poly.entity_id
_entity_poly.type
_entity_poly.pdbx_seq_one_letter_code
_entity_poly.pdbx_strand_id
1 'polypeptide(L)'
;MGERKGTNKYYPPDFDPAKHGSLNKYHGSHPLRERARKLSQGILVIRFEMPYNIWCDGCKNHIGMGVRYNAEKKKVGMYYTTPIYRFRMKCHLCVNYIEMQTDPAGCDYVIVSGARRKEERWDLRDNDQVLPTEKEEKEKLETDPMFRLEHGVADQEVLKRAVPTLASLQEAQSAWKDDFALNSRLRRRFREEKKTLREEEEEAAALQAKAGLSIPLVREAEEDRRLAALLKYQSPDSYEEKQRMKRTEISSRSWF
;
A
#
# COMPACT_ATOMS: atom_id res chain seq x y z
N MET A 1 -46.00 16.34 -16.60
CA MET A 1 -44.98 16.89 -15.68
C MET A 1 -44.93 18.39 -15.90
N GLY A 2 -45.01 19.20 -14.84
CA GLY A 2 -44.88 20.66 -14.97
C GLY A 2 -43.45 21.08 -15.30
N GLU A 3 -43.29 22.28 -15.86
CA GLU A 3 -41.98 22.87 -16.15
C GLU A 3 -41.13 23.05 -14.88
N ARG A 4 -39.80 22.85 -14.99
CA ARG A 4 -38.85 22.97 -13.86
C ARG A 4 -38.86 24.36 -13.21
N LYS A 5 -39.15 25.40 -13.99
CA LYS A 5 -39.26 26.80 -13.55
C LYS A 5 -40.61 27.39 -13.95
N GLY A 6 -41.71 26.71 -13.60
CA GLY A 6 -43.04 27.28 -13.80
C GLY A 6 -43.17 28.63 -13.09
N THR A 7 -43.49 29.67 -13.86
CA THR A 7 -43.75 31.03 -13.37
C THR A 7 -45.06 31.09 -12.60
N ASN A 8 -46.08 30.43 -13.13
CA ASN A 8 -47.41 30.35 -12.52
C ASN A 8 -47.59 28.99 -11.85
N LYS A 9 -48.01 29.02 -10.58
CA LYS A 9 -48.40 27.85 -9.80
C LYS A 9 -49.88 27.97 -9.50
N TYR A 10 -50.61 26.87 -9.63
CA TYR A 10 -52.01 26.83 -9.24
C TYR A 10 -52.12 26.98 -7.72
N TYR A 11 -52.88 27.97 -7.28
CA TYR A 11 -53.29 28.15 -5.90
C TYR A 11 -54.78 27.80 -5.79
N PRO A 12 -55.17 26.86 -4.92
CA PRO A 12 -56.56 26.53 -4.68
C PRO A 12 -57.36 27.77 -4.25
N PRO A 13 -58.65 27.88 -4.59
CA PRO A 13 -59.47 29.04 -4.22
C PRO A 13 -59.59 29.23 -2.69
N ASP A 14 -59.46 28.15 -1.91
CA ASP A 14 -59.49 28.18 -0.45
C ASP A 14 -58.14 28.58 0.19
N PHE A 15 -57.08 28.78 -0.61
CA PHE A 15 -55.74 29.07 -0.10
C PHE A 15 -55.56 30.55 0.24
N ASP A 16 -55.59 30.86 1.54
CA ASP A 16 -55.17 32.14 2.10
C ASP A 16 -53.67 32.16 2.48
N PRO A 17 -52.82 33.00 1.85
CA PRO A 17 -51.40 33.13 2.19
C PRO A 17 -51.15 33.52 3.65
N ALA A 18 -52.02 34.36 4.24
CA ALA A 18 -51.87 34.81 5.62
C ALA A 18 -52.12 33.69 6.65
N LYS A 19 -53.03 32.75 6.36
CA LYS A 19 -53.38 31.65 7.26
C LYS A 19 -52.49 30.42 7.03
N HIS A 20 -52.28 30.06 5.77
CA HIS A 20 -51.59 28.82 5.40
C HIS A 20 -50.10 29.03 5.13
N GLY A 21 -49.64 30.26 4.89
CA GLY A 21 -48.25 30.62 4.62
C GLY A 21 -47.78 30.12 3.26
N SER A 22 -47.52 28.81 3.14
CA SER A 22 -47.04 28.19 1.89
C SER A 22 -47.98 27.10 1.40
N LEU A 23 -48.02 26.90 0.08
CA LEU A 23 -48.81 25.83 -0.54
C LEU A 23 -48.42 24.43 -0.03
N ASN A 24 -47.15 24.23 0.30
CA ASN A 24 -46.67 22.97 0.89
C ASN A 24 -47.34 22.71 2.24
N LYS A 25 -47.44 23.74 3.10
CA LYS A 25 -48.11 23.65 4.41
C LYS A 25 -49.61 23.43 4.27
N TYR A 26 -50.25 24.07 3.27
CA TYR A 26 -51.65 23.84 2.93
C TYR A 26 -51.92 22.37 2.56
N HIS A 27 -51.03 21.74 1.78
CA HIS A 27 -51.12 20.32 1.42
C HIS A 27 -50.54 19.36 2.47
N GLY A 28 -50.14 19.83 3.65
CA GLY A 28 -49.51 19.00 4.69
C GLY A 28 -48.17 18.37 4.27
N SER A 29 -47.50 18.93 3.27
CA SER A 29 -46.25 18.42 2.71
C SER A 29 -45.05 19.27 3.12
N HIS A 30 -43.89 18.64 3.26
CA HIS A 30 -42.64 19.36 3.53
C HIS A 30 -41.94 19.74 2.21
N PRO A 31 -41.31 20.93 2.09
CA PRO A 31 -40.57 21.32 0.88
C PRO A 31 -39.50 20.31 0.45
N LEU A 32 -38.83 19.69 1.43
CA LEU A 32 -37.80 18.67 1.20
C LEU A 32 -38.38 17.23 1.05
N ARG A 33 -39.71 17.06 1.10
CA ARG A 33 -40.44 15.80 0.93
C ARG A 33 -39.81 14.65 1.73
N GLU A 34 -39.53 13.52 1.07
CA GLU A 34 -38.97 12.29 1.65
C GLU A 34 -37.64 12.51 2.38
N ARG A 35 -36.85 13.52 2.00
CA ARG A 35 -35.58 13.82 2.69
C ARG A 35 -35.79 14.27 4.13
N ALA A 36 -36.94 14.90 4.41
CA ALA A 36 -37.32 15.40 5.73
C ALA A 36 -38.21 14.42 6.52
N ARG A 37 -38.32 13.16 6.09
CA ARG A 37 -39.14 12.15 6.78
C ARG A 37 -38.78 11.93 8.26
N LYS A 38 -37.52 12.17 8.65
CA LYS A 38 -37.01 12.06 10.03
C LYS A 38 -36.71 13.42 10.67
N LEU A 39 -37.33 14.50 10.18
CA LEU A 39 -37.04 15.85 10.67
C LEU A 39 -37.44 16.04 12.14
N SER A 40 -38.46 15.33 12.63
CA SER A 40 -38.84 15.30 14.05
C SER A 40 -37.71 14.81 14.97
N GLN A 41 -36.80 14.00 14.45
CA GLN A 41 -35.61 13.51 15.16
C GLN A 41 -34.37 14.38 14.92
N GLY A 42 -34.52 15.50 14.20
CA GLY A 42 -33.41 16.36 13.77
C GLY A 42 -32.52 15.74 12.69
N ILE A 43 -33.03 14.72 11.98
CA ILE A 43 -32.27 13.98 10.96
C ILE A 43 -32.76 14.38 9.57
N LEU A 44 -31.83 14.83 8.73
CA LEU A 44 -32.08 15.15 7.33
C LEU A 44 -31.32 14.17 6.42
N VAL A 45 -32.00 13.58 5.44
CA VAL A 45 -31.34 12.72 4.44
C VAL A 45 -30.72 13.59 3.35
N ILE A 46 -29.41 13.50 3.17
CA ILE A 46 -28.65 14.25 2.17
C ILE A 46 -27.84 13.30 1.28
N ARG A 47 -27.41 13.79 0.11
CA ARG A 47 -26.36 13.14 -0.69
C ARG A 47 -25.02 13.60 -0.15
N PHE A 48 -24.21 12.66 0.32
CA PHE A 48 -22.89 12.91 0.89
C PHE A 48 -21.83 12.19 0.05
N GLU A 49 -20.75 12.87 -0.30
CA GLU A 49 -19.60 12.32 -1.02
C GLU A 49 -18.49 12.02 -0.02
N MET A 50 -17.85 10.85 -0.13
CA MET A 50 -16.78 10.47 0.78
C MET A 50 -15.57 11.42 0.65
N PRO A 51 -15.10 12.06 1.73
CA PRO A 51 -14.05 13.08 1.67
C PRO A 51 -12.65 12.50 1.42
N TYR A 52 -12.41 11.24 1.77
CA TYR A 52 -11.13 10.56 1.57
C TYR A 52 -11.35 9.05 1.47
N ASN A 53 -10.30 8.33 1.07
CA ASN A 53 -10.28 6.87 0.97
C ASN A 53 -10.43 6.22 2.35
N ILE A 54 -11.32 5.23 2.48
CA ILE A 54 -11.56 4.52 3.73
C ILE A 54 -11.65 3.00 3.51
N TRP A 55 -11.37 2.26 4.57
CA TRP A 55 -11.61 0.83 4.69
C TRP A 55 -12.82 0.60 5.58
N CYS A 56 -13.81 -0.16 5.13
CA CYS A 56 -14.97 -0.48 5.96
C CYS A 56 -14.62 -1.60 6.95
N ASP A 57 -14.94 -1.44 8.24
CA ASP A 57 -14.62 -2.47 9.25
C ASP A 57 -15.42 -3.76 9.08
N GLY A 58 -16.62 -3.67 8.48
CA GLY A 58 -17.51 -4.82 8.28
C GLY A 58 -17.06 -5.76 7.17
N CYS A 59 -16.87 -5.23 5.95
CA CYS A 59 -16.49 -6.03 4.78
C CYS A 59 -15.01 -5.93 4.39
N LYS A 60 -14.22 -5.08 5.06
CA LYS A 60 -12.80 -4.80 4.77
C LYS A 60 -12.51 -4.36 3.34
N ASN A 61 -13.53 -3.97 2.59
CA ASN A 61 -13.38 -3.45 1.25
C ASN A 61 -13.09 -1.95 1.26
N HIS A 62 -12.35 -1.51 0.25
CA HIS A 62 -11.99 -0.11 0.03
C HIS A 62 -13.20 0.68 -0.49
N ILE A 63 -13.44 1.86 0.07
CA ILE A 63 -14.36 2.86 -0.44
C ILE A 63 -13.52 4.06 -0.87
N GLY A 64 -13.57 4.35 -2.17
CA GLY A 64 -12.85 5.49 -2.74
C GLY A 64 -13.42 6.84 -2.32
N MET A 65 -12.56 7.85 -2.37
CA MET A 65 -12.95 9.26 -2.30
C MET A 65 -13.98 9.59 -3.40
N GLY A 66 -14.97 10.41 -3.07
CA GLY A 66 -16.03 10.84 -4.00
C GLY A 66 -17.19 9.86 -4.17
N VAL A 67 -17.16 8.67 -3.55
CA VAL A 67 -18.31 7.75 -3.59
C VAL A 67 -19.51 8.39 -2.89
N ARG A 68 -20.66 8.38 -3.58
CA ARG A 68 -21.91 9.04 -3.15
C ARG A 68 -22.79 8.12 -2.31
N TYR A 69 -23.17 8.59 -1.12
CA TYR A 69 -24.11 7.94 -0.22
C TYR A 69 -25.34 8.78 0.06
N ASN A 70 -26.46 8.13 0.38
CA ASN A 70 -27.56 8.78 1.08
C ASN A 70 -27.22 8.73 2.58
N ALA A 71 -26.85 9.86 3.15
CA ALA A 71 -26.44 9.97 4.55
C ALA A 71 -27.51 10.65 5.39
N GLU A 72 -27.65 10.18 6.63
CA GLU A 72 -28.45 10.80 7.67
C GLU A 72 -27.61 11.86 8.38
N LYS A 73 -27.88 13.14 8.11
CA LYS A 73 -27.24 14.29 8.74
C LYS A 73 -27.96 14.61 10.05
N LYS A 74 -27.22 14.57 11.17
CA LYS A 74 -27.68 14.97 12.51
C LYS A 74 -26.76 16.04 13.09
N LYS A 75 -27.30 17.06 13.74
CA LYS A 75 -26.50 18.00 14.55
C LYS A 75 -26.23 17.37 15.92
N VAL A 76 -24.96 17.26 16.31
CA VAL A 76 -24.55 16.59 17.57
C VAL A 76 -24.00 17.58 18.58
N GLY A 77 -23.27 18.60 18.13
CA GLY A 77 -22.65 19.59 19.02
C GLY A 77 -22.37 20.91 18.33
N MET A 78 -21.59 21.75 19.00
CA MET A 78 -21.12 23.04 18.52
C MET A 78 -19.62 23.17 18.84
N TYR A 79 -18.84 23.67 17.89
CA TYR A 79 -17.48 24.15 18.08
C TYR A 79 -17.53 25.68 18.04
N TYR A 80 -17.49 26.32 19.22
CA TYR A 80 -17.85 27.73 19.40
C TYR A 80 -19.22 28.05 18.77
N THR A 81 -19.25 28.80 17.67
CA THR A 81 -20.47 29.17 16.93
C THR A 81 -20.79 28.22 15.77
N THR A 82 -19.88 27.31 15.41
CA THR A 82 -20.02 26.41 14.25
C THR A 82 -20.65 25.08 14.66
N PRO A 83 -21.75 24.63 14.03
CA PRO A 83 -22.38 23.36 14.35
C PRO A 83 -21.54 22.16 13.88
N ILE A 84 -21.39 21.17 14.76
CA ILE A 84 -20.79 19.89 14.45
C ILE A 84 -21.89 18.93 13.95
N TYR A 85 -21.72 18.45 12.72
CA TYR A 85 -22.62 17.49 12.11
C TYR A 85 -22.03 16.08 12.14
N ARG A 86 -22.90 15.11 12.41
CA ARG A 86 -22.63 13.69 12.25
C ARG A 86 -23.42 13.14 11.07
N PHE A 87 -22.74 12.39 10.22
CA PHE A 87 -23.28 11.74 9.03
C PHE A 87 -23.24 10.24 9.24
N ARG A 88 -24.41 9.62 9.25
CA ARG A 88 -24.53 8.16 9.30
C ARG A 88 -24.94 7.63 7.93
N MET A 89 -24.18 6.69 7.39
CA MET A 89 -24.45 6.09 6.08
C MET A 89 -24.19 4.59 6.09
N LYS A 90 -24.89 3.85 5.23
CA LYS A 90 -24.73 2.40 5.10
C LYS A 90 -23.65 2.11 4.05
N CYS A 91 -22.79 1.13 4.30
CA CYS A 91 -21.88 0.62 3.28
C CYS A 91 -22.66 0.06 2.07
N HIS A 92 -22.11 0.18 0.86
CA HIS A 92 -22.72 -0.34 -0.35
C HIS A 92 -22.62 -1.88 -0.46
N LEU A 93 -21.60 -2.48 0.15
CA LEU A 93 -21.34 -3.93 0.10
C LEU A 93 -21.86 -4.68 1.33
N CYS A 94 -22.09 -4.02 2.47
CA CYS A 94 -22.50 -4.69 3.70
C CYS A 94 -23.55 -3.90 4.49
N VAL A 95 -24.03 -4.50 5.59
CA VAL A 95 -25.05 -3.89 6.47
C VAL A 95 -24.45 -2.91 7.47
N ASN A 96 -23.11 -2.79 7.52
CA ASN A 96 -22.41 -1.93 8.46
C ASN A 96 -22.73 -0.43 8.22
N TYR A 97 -22.82 0.32 9.32
CA TYR A 97 -23.01 1.76 9.29
C TYR A 97 -21.68 2.47 9.58
N ILE A 98 -21.39 3.47 8.76
CA ILE A 98 -20.22 4.34 8.89
C ILE A 98 -20.71 5.67 9.45
N GLU A 99 -20.08 6.13 10.53
CA GLU A 99 -20.35 7.42 11.15
C GLU A 99 -19.14 8.35 10.98
N MET A 100 -19.37 9.49 10.34
CA MET A 100 -18.38 10.56 10.17
C MET A 100 -18.86 11.83 10.85
N GLN A 101 -17.93 12.60 11.40
CA GLN A 101 -18.19 13.86 12.09
C GLN A 101 -17.34 14.97 11.49
N THR A 102 -17.90 16.18 11.35
CA THR A 102 -17.13 17.36 10.96
C THR A 102 -16.23 17.81 12.10
N ASP A 103 -14.98 18.13 11.80
CA ASP A 103 -14.06 18.82 12.69
C ASP A 103 -13.75 20.23 12.15
N PRO A 104 -14.39 21.28 12.69
CA PRO A 104 -14.14 22.65 12.27
C PRO A 104 -12.73 23.16 12.60
N ALA A 105 -12.02 22.57 13.57
CA ALA A 105 -10.67 23.00 13.94
C ALA A 105 -9.64 22.56 12.89
N GLY A 106 -9.72 21.30 12.46
CA GLY A 106 -8.85 20.72 11.43
C GLY A 106 -9.31 20.92 9.99
N CYS A 107 -10.44 21.60 9.75
CA CYS A 107 -11.10 21.70 8.44
C CYS A 107 -11.33 20.33 7.76
N ASP A 108 -11.56 19.30 8.58
CA ASP A 108 -11.52 17.90 8.18
C ASP A 108 -12.78 17.14 8.64
N TYR A 109 -12.89 15.88 8.21
CA TYR A 109 -13.86 14.93 8.74
C TYR A 109 -13.15 13.85 9.55
N VAL A 110 -13.69 13.54 10.73
CA VAL A 110 -13.19 12.48 11.61
C VAL A 110 -14.14 11.30 11.55
N ILE A 111 -13.58 10.09 11.39
CA ILE A 111 -14.38 8.87 11.47
C ILE A 111 -14.62 8.55 12.95
N VAL A 112 -15.90 8.44 13.33
CA VAL A 112 -16.29 8.07 14.70
C VAL A 112 -16.38 6.55 14.82
N SER A 113 -16.98 5.89 13.83
CA SER A 113 -17.15 4.43 13.85
C SER A 113 -17.39 3.82 12.48
N GLY A 114 -17.06 2.53 12.34
CA GLY A 114 -17.48 1.68 11.22
C GLY A 114 -16.60 1.76 9.97
N ALA A 115 -15.53 2.54 10.03
CA ALA A 115 -14.50 2.57 9.01
C ALA A 115 -13.16 3.05 9.60
N ARG A 116 -12.08 2.73 8.88
CA ARG A 116 -10.73 3.24 9.11
C ARG A 116 -10.31 4.11 7.93
N ARG A 117 -9.67 5.24 8.19
CA ARG A 117 -9.09 6.08 7.13
C ARG A 117 -7.92 5.35 6.48
N LYS A 118 -7.84 5.38 5.14
CA LYS A 118 -6.61 5.02 4.45
C LYS A 118 -5.65 6.20 4.60
N GLU A 119 -4.55 5.98 5.32
CA GLU A 119 -3.52 7.00 5.49
C GLU A 119 -2.74 7.12 4.17
N GLU A 120 -3.01 8.19 3.44
CA GLU A 120 -2.27 8.60 2.24
C GLU A 120 -1.62 9.97 2.47
N ARG A 121 -1.64 10.46 3.73
CA ARG A 121 -0.92 11.66 4.11
C ARG A 121 0.55 11.32 4.08
N TRP A 122 1.27 12.04 3.23
CA TRP A 122 2.71 11.94 3.10
C TRP A 122 3.35 12.56 4.34
N ASP A 123 3.88 11.75 5.24
CA ASP A 123 4.75 12.24 6.29
C ASP A 123 6.11 12.55 5.67
N LEU A 124 6.46 13.83 5.69
CA LEU A 124 7.74 14.33 5.15
C LEU A 124 8.95 13.70 5.86
N ARG A 125 8.76 13.21 7.10
CA ARG A 125 9.78 12.48 7.89
C ARG A 125 10.15 11.12 7.27
N ASP A 126 9.21 10.47 6.59
CA ASP A 126 9.42 9.12 6.06
C ASP A 126 10.13 9.10 4.68
N ASN A 127 10.37 10.27 4.08
CA ASN A 127 10.92 10.39 2.72
C ASN A 127 12.40 10.78 2.65
N ASP A 128 13.11 10.87 3.80
CA ASP A 128 14.49 11.39 3.89
C ASP A 128 14.68 12.76 3.19
N GLN A 129 13.59 13.50 2.99
CA GLN A 129 13.66 14.87 2.49
C GLN A 129 14.05 15.79 3.64
N VAL A 130 14.93 16.75 3.36
CA VAL A 130 15.35 17.76 4.34
C VAL A 130 14.12 18.53 4.78
N LEU A 131 13.63 18.20 5.98
CA LEU A 131 12.52 18.89 6.59
C LEU A 131 12.93 20.34 6.82
N PRO A 132 12.03 21.31 6.57
CA PRO A 132 12.18 22.61 7.19
C PRO A 132 12.25 22.37 8.70
N THR A 133 13.28 22.92 9.36
CA THR A 133 13.49 22.85 10.82
C THR A 133 12.16 23.00 11.58
N GLU A 134 11.99 22.20 12.63
CA GLU A 134 10.79 22.22 13.48
C GLU A 134 10.49 23.67 13.87
N LYS A 135 9.20 24.05 14.01
CA LYS A 135 8.84 25.46 14.31
C LYS A 135 9.59 26.00 15.52
N GLU A 136 9.78 25.15 16.54
CA GLU A 136 10.55 25.48 17.74
C GLU A 136 12.05 25.71 17.45
N GLU A 137 12.65 24.93 16.56
CA GLU A 137 14.05 25.10 16.16
C GLU A 137 14.22 26.37 15.32
N LYS A 138 13.24 26.69 14.46
CA LYS A 138 13.21 27.96 13.72
C LYS A 138 13.10 29.15 14.65
N GLU A 139 12.19 29.10 15.62
CA GLU A 139 12.05 30.15 16.62
C GLU A 139 13.36 30.33 17.40
N LYS A 140 13.99 29.23 17.86
CA LYS A 140 15.30 29.29 18.53
C LYS A 140 16.41 29.84 17.62
N LEU A 141 16.44 29.42 16.35
CA LEU A 141 17.35 29.95 15.34
C LEU A 141 17.15 31.46 15.11
N GLU A 142 15.94 32.00 15.27
CA GLU A 142 15.63 33.42 15.12
C GLU A 142 15.91 34.22 16.40
N THR A 143 15.59 33.66 17.57
CA THR A 143 15.69 34.35 18.86
C THR A 143 17.07 34.29 19.49
N ASP A 144 17.81 33.19 19.33
CA ASP A 144 19.10 32.96 19.99
C ASP A 144 20.29 33.02 19.00
N PRO A 145 21.12 34.07 19.06
CA PRO A 145 22.32 34.19 18.22
C PRO A 145 23.36 33.09 18.45
N MET A 146 23.48 32.56 19.67
CA MET A 146 24.49 31.53 19.99
C MET A 146 24.10 30.19 19.37
N PHE A 147 22.83 29.80 19.52
CA PHE A 147 22.28 28.61 18.88
C PHE A 147 22.43 28.64 17.35
N ARG A 148 22.18 29.81 16.74
CA ARG A 148 22.38 30.00 15.28
C ARG A 148 23.84 29.81 14.87
N LEU A 149 24.79 30.30 15.67
CA LEU A 149 26.21 30.15 15.39
C LEU A 149 26.65 28.69 15.50
N GLU A 150 26.21 27.98 16.55
CA GLU A 150 26.49 26.55 16.74
C GLU A 150 25.91 25.69 15.61
N HIS A 151 24.65 25.95 15.21
CA HIS A 151 24.03 25.26 14.09
C HIS A 151 24.78 25.51 12.78
N GLY A 152 25.20 26.75 12.54
CA GLY A 152 26.01 27.10 11.36
C GLY A 152 27.37 26.39 11.34
N VAL A 153 28.02 26.20 12.49
CA VAL A 153 29.26 25.42 12.60
C VAL A 153 29.01 23.94 12.30
N ALA A 154 27.94 23.37 12.86
CA ALA A 154 27.55 21.99 12.59
C ALA A 154 27.27 21.75 11.10
N ASP A 155 26.54 22.66 10.45
CA ASP A 155 26.27 22.60 9.01
C ASP A 155 27.56 22.64 8.17
N GLN A 156 28.54 23.48 8.57
CA GLN A 156 29.85 23.53 7.93
C GLN A 156 30.64 22.23 8.12
N GLU A 157 30.54 21.57 9.26
CA GLU A 157 31.18 20.26 9.48
C GLU A 157 30.55 19.17 8.60
N VAL A 158 29.23 19.14 8.47
CA VAL A 158 28.52 18.22 7.57
C VAL A 158 28.97 18.46 6.12
N LEU A 159 29.05 19.73 5.70
CA LEU A 159 29.54 20.09 4.37
C LEU A 159 30.98 19.61 4.16
N LYS A 160 31.90 19.83 5.12
CA LYS A 160 33.29 19.35 5.03
C LYS A 160 33.39 17.83 4.91
N ARG A 161 32.50 17.07 5.56
CA ARG A 161 32.43 15.60 5.43
C ARG A 161 31.86 15.16 4.08
N ALA A 162 30.88 15.90 3.55
CA ALA A 162 30.21 15.57 2.29
C ALA A 162 31.07 15.86 1.06
N VAL A 163 31.82 16.98 1.04
CA VAL A 163 32.65 17.40 -0.11
C VAL A 163 33.59 16.31 -0.65
N PRO A 164 34.43 15.61 0.15
CA PRO A 164 35.31 14.57 -0.38
C PRO A 164 34.53 13.38 -0.94
N THR A 165 33.41 13.03 -0.31
CA THR A 165 32.52 11.96 -0.78
C THR A 165 31.94 12.33 -2.14
N LEU A 166 31.44 13.56 -2.30
CA LEU A 166 30.92 14.06 -3.58
C LEU A 166 32.00 14.12 -4.67
N ALA A 167 33.22 14.56 -4.31
CA ALA A 167 34.35 14.55 -5.24
C ALA A 167 34.68 13.13 -5.73
N SER A 168 34.73 12.15 -4.81
CA SER A 168 34.96 10.74 -5.17
C SER A 168 33.86 10.17 -6.08
N LEU A 169 32.60 10.55 -5.84
CA LEU A 169 31.47 10.15 -6.69
C LEU A 169 31.54 10.80 -8.08
N GLN A 170 31.95 12.07 -8.15
CA GLN A 170 32.14 12.78 -9.40
C GLN A 170 33.30 12.19 -10.22
N GLU A 171 34.40 11.80 -9.57
CA GLU A 171 35.50 11.07 -10.19
C GLU A 171 35.03 9.71 -10.72
N ALA A 172 34.26 8.94 -9.92
CA ALA A 172 33.68 7.68 -10.37
C ALA A 172 32.72 7.86 -11.56
N GLN A 173 31.92 8.93 -11.56
CA GLN A 173 31.04 9.28 -12.67
C GLN A 173 31.82 9.64 -13.94
N SER A 174 33.01 10.23 -13.81
CA SER A 174 33.84 10.58 -14.97
C SER A 174 34.27 9.35 -15.78
N ALA A 175 34.45 8.20 -15.12
CA ALA A 175 34.69 6.91 -15.78
C ALA A 175 33.47 6.38 -16.55
N TRP A 176 32.28 6.95 -16.34
CA TRP A 176 31.03 6.56 -17.00
C TRP A 176 30.65 7.47 -18.18
N LYS A 177 31.55 8.35 -18.62
CA LYS A 177 31.32 9.20 -19.80
C LYS A 177 31.34 8.42 -21.13
N ASP A 178 32.01 7.27 -21.17
CA ASP A 178 32.12 6.43 -22.37
C ASP A 178 31.00 5.38 -22.44
N ASP A 179 29.83 5.80 -22.92
CA ASP A 179 28.64 4.96 -23.07
C ASP A 179 28.90 3.65 -23.85
N PHE A 180 29.75 3.71 -24.89
CA PHE A 180 30.08 2.54 -25.71
C PHE A 180 30.89 1.49 -24.93
N ALA A 181 31.89 1.92 -24.15
CA ALA A 181 32.74 1.01 -23.38
C ALA A 181 31.94 0.31 -22.26
N LEU A 182 31.07 1.05 -21.58
CA LEU A 182 30.14 0.52 -20.58
C LEU A 182 29.18 -0.51 -21.17
N ASN A 183 28.51 -0.15 -22.28
CA ASN A 183 27.58 -1.06 -22.96
C ASN A 183 28.27 -2.32 -23.47
N SER A 184 29.50 -2.18 -23.99
CA SER A 184 30.32 -3.33 -24.41
C SER A 184 30.65 -4.25 -23.24
N ARG A 185 31.12 -3.69 -22.10
CA ARG A 185 31.43 -4.46 -20.88
C ARG A 185 30.20 -5.16 -20.32
N LEU A 186 29.06 -4.47 -20.28
CA LEU A 186 27.79 -5.02 -19.80
C LEU A 186 27.32 -6.18 -20.69
N ARG A 187 27.31 -5.98 -22.01
CA ARG A 187 26.96 -7.02 -22.99
C ARG A 187 27.89 -8.21 -22.92
N ARG A 188 29.20 -7.98 -22.69
CA ARG A 188 30.18 -9.05 -22.51
C ARG A 188 29.86 -9.92 -21.29
N ARG A 189 29.61 -9.29 -20.12
CA ARG A 189 29.21 -10.00 -18.90
C ARG A 189 27.95 -10.83 -19.11
N PHE A 190 26.90 -10.25 -19.69
CA PHE A 190 25.66 -10.99 -19.98
C PHE A 190 25.87 -12.15 -20.96
N ARG A 191 26.78 -12.02 -21.94
CA ARG A 191 27.10 -13.13 -22.85
C ARG A 191 27.85 -14.24 -22.14
N GLU A 192 28.80 -13.89 -21.27
CA GLU A 192 29.55 -14.84 -20.45
C GLU A 192 28.60 -15.56 -19.47
N GLU A 193 27.78 -14.83 -18.71
CA GLU A 193 26.77 -15.39 -17.79
C GLU A 193 25.73 -16.26 -18.50
N LYS A 194 25.27 -15.85 -19.69
CA LYS A 194 24.34 -16.66 -20.50
C LYS A 194 25.02 -17.93 -21.03
N LYS A 195 26.32 -17.88 -21.32
CA LYS A 195 27.07 -19.08 -21.72
C LYS A 195 27.18 -20.06 -20.56
N THR A 196 27.57 -19.57 -19.37
CA THR A 196 27.67 -20.43 -18.17
C THR A 196 26.31 -21.02 -17.77
N LEU A 197 25.23 -20.23 -17.82
CA LEU A 197 23.89 -20.74 -17.52
C LEU A 197 23.44 -21.82 -18.51
N ARG A 198 23.75 -21.66 -19.81
CA ARG A 198 23.45 -22.68 -20.82
C ARG A 198 24.24 -23.96 -20.60
N GLU A 199 25.53 -23.84 -20.29
CA GLU A 199 26.38 -24.99 -19.98
C GLU A 199 25.84 -25.75 -18.76
N GLU A 200 25.45 -25.05 -17.70
CA GLU A 200 24.83 -25.66 -16.51
C GLU A 200 23.46 -26.29 -16.81
N GLU A 201 22.63 -25.66 -17.65
CA GLU A 201 21.35 -26.23 -18.09
C GLU A 201 21.55 -27.49 -18.94
N GLU A 202 22.56 -27.52 -19.81
CA GLU A 202 22.92 -28.68 -20.63
C GLU A 202 23.46 -29.83 -19.75
N GLU A 203 24.33 -29.53 -18.78
CA GLU A 203 24.84 -30.50 -17.80
C GLU A 203 23.72 -31.08 -16.94
N ALA A 204 22.81 -30.23 -16.45
CA ALA A 204 21.63 -30.64 -15.68
C ALA A 204 20.68 -31.52 -16.53
N ALA A 205 20.39 -31.15 -17.77
CA ALA A 205 19.55 -31.94 -18.66
C ALA A 205 20.19 -33.31 -18.97
N ALA A 206 21.52 -33.37 -19.14
CA ALA A 206 22.25 -34.61 -19.35
C ALA A 206 22.21 -35.53 -18.10
N LEU A 207 22.34 -34.97 -16.89
CA LEU A 207 22.19 -35.72 -15.64
C LEU A 207 20.75 -36.21 -15.45
N GLN A 208 19.76 -35.37 -15.74
CA GLN A 208 18.35 -35.72 -15.66
C GLN A 208 18.00 -36.86 -16.61
N ALA A 209 18.50 -36.83 -17.85
CA ALA A 209 18.32 -37.89 -18.83
C ALA A 209 18.99 -39.21 -18.41
N LYS A 210 20.21 -39.16 -17.85
CA LYS A 210 20.91 -40.34 -17.32
C LYS A 210 20.19 -40.96 -16.12
N ALA A 211 19.62 -40.14 -15.24
CA ALA A 211 18.93 -40.57 -14.04
C ALA A 211 17.45 -40.93 -14.28
N GLY A 212 16.88 -40.56 -15.44
CA GLY A 212 15.46 -40.78 -15.74
C GLY A 212 14.50 -39.98 -14.86
N LEU A 213 14.95 -38.83 -14.34
CA LEU A 213 14.17 -38.00 -13.40
C LEU A 213 13.30 -36.99 -14.17
N SER A 214 12.08 -36.72 -13.69
CA SER A 214 11.18 -35.70 -14.27
C SER A 214 11.16 -34.39 -13.48
N ILE A 215 12.13 -34.19 -12.60
CA ILE A 215 12.18 -33.08 -11.64
C ILE A 215 13.23 -32.06 -12.11
N PRO A 216 12.95 -30.75 -12.08
CA PRO A 216 13.94 -29.73 -12.41
C PRO A 216 15.09 -29.75 -11.39
N LEU A 217 16.32 -29.90 -11.88
CA LEU A 217 17.51 -29.87 -11.03
C LEU A 217 17.89 -28.42 -10.71
N VAL A 218 18.22 -28.17 -9.44
CA VAL A 218 18.71 -26.88 -8.95
C VAL A 218 20.24 -26.85 -9.05
N ARG A 219 20.83 -25.66 -9.11
CA ARG A 219 22.30 -25.48 -9.03
C ARG A 219 22.88 -26.19 -7.81
N GLU A 220 24.02 -26.86 -8.01
CA GLU A 220 24.73 -27.57 -6.95
C GLU A 220 25.25 -26.59 -5.88
N ALA A 221 24.94 -26.87 -4.61
CA ALA A 221 25.57 -26.18 -3.48
C ALA A 221 26.88 -26.86 -3.10
N GLU A 222 27.87 -26.08 -2.64
CA GLU A 222 29.16 -26.64 -2.20
C GLU A 222 29.02 -27.62 -1.03
N GLU A 223 28.05 -27.37 -0.15
CA GLU A 223 27.75 -28.23 1.01
C GLU A 223 27.26 -29.61 0.56
N ASP A 224 26.35 -29.65 -0.41
CA ASP A 224 25.82 -30.90 -0.99
C ASP A 224 26.93 -31.70 -1.68
N ARG A 225 27.84 -31.03 -2.38
CA ARG A 225 29.01 -31.67 -3.01
C ARG A 225 29.92 -32.32 -1.98
N ARG A 226 30.14 -31.68 -0.83
CA ARG A 226 30.96 -32.23 0.27
C ARG A 226 30.28 -33.42 0.93
N LEU A 227 28.98 -33.33 1.21
CA LEU A 227 28.20 -34.45 1.78
C LEU A 227 28.15 -35.65 0.84
N ALA A 228 27.91 -35.43 -0.46
CA ALA A 228 27.92 -36.48 -1.47
C ALA A 228 29.29 -37.16 -1.60
N ALA A 229 30.39 -36.41 -1.46
CA ALA A 229 31.73 -36.99 -1.47
C ALA A 229 31.98 -37.91 -0.27
N LEU A 230 31.43 -37.58 0.91
CA LEU A 230 31.51 -38.44 2.11
C LEU A 230 30.59 -39.67 2.01
N LEU A 231 29.44 -39.55 1.32
CA LEU A 231 28.46 -40.61 1.11
C LEU A 231 28.77 -41.54 -0.06
N LYS A 232 29.83 -41.30 -0.84
CA LYS A 232 30.26 -42.23 -1.90
C LYS A 232 30.59 -43.58 -1.26
N TYR A 233 29.63 -44.50 -1.34
CA TYR A 233 29.80 -45.89 -0.96
C TYR A 233 30.98 -46.45 -1.76
N GLN A 234 32.15 -46.56 -1.13
CA GLN A 234 33.14 -47.54 -1.55
C GLN A 234 32.47 -48.89 -1.35
N SER A 235 32.06 -49.54 -2.44
CA SER A 235 31.72 -50.96 -2.35
C SER A 235 32.99 -51.66 -1.87
N PRO A 236 32.99 -52.27 -0.67
CA PRO A 236 34.22 -52.85 -0.10
C PRO A 236 34.81 -53.92 -1.02
N ASP A 237 33.95 -54.62 -1.75
CA ASP A 237 34.37 -55.68 -2.66
C ASP A 237 34.14 -55.29 -4.11
N SER A 238 35.17 -55.51 -4.93
CA SER A 238 35.09 -55.40 -6.38
C SER A 238 34.05 -56.38 -6.95
N TYR A 239 33.53 -56.07 -8.15
CA TYR A 239 32.58 -56.95 -8.84
C TYR A 239 33.12 -58.38 -9.01
N GLU A 240 34.43 -58.51 -9.24
CA GLU A 240 35.10 -59.81 -9.36
C GLU A 240 35.17 -60.58 -8.04
N GLU A 241 35.41 -59.90 -6.92
CA GLU A 241 35.39 -60.51 -5.59
C GLU A 241 33.99 -61.00 -5.21
N LYS A 242 32.94 -60.23 -5.55
CA LYS A 242 31.54 -60.68 -5.36
C LYS A 242 31.20 -61.89 -6.23
N GLN A 243 31.72 -61.97 -7.45
CA GLN A 243 31.57 -63.17 -8.29
C GLN A 243 32.31 -64.38 -7.71
N ARG A 244 33.52 -64.19 -7.17
CA ARG A 244 34.26 -65.26 -6.48
C ARG A 244 33.52 -65.75 -5.25
N MET A 245 33.04 -64.85 -4.40
CA MET A 245 32.26 -65.18 -3.21
C MET A 245 30.98 -65.95 -3.55
N LYS A 246 30.23 -65.51 -4.57
CA LYS A 246 29.06 -66.28 -5.07
C LYS A 246 29.44 -67.66 -5.59
N ARG A 247 30.55 -67.79 -6.30
CA ARG A 247 31.00 -69.10 -6.81
C ARG A 247 31.40 -70.04 -5.67
N THR A 248 32.10 -69.54 -4.66
CA THR A 248 32.45 -70.32 -3.48
C THR A 248 31.23 -70.71 -2.65
N GLU A 249 30.23 -69.82 -2.57
CA GLU A 249 28.98 -70.05 -1.87
C GLU A 249 28.08 -71.06 -2.61
N ILE A 250 28.10 -71.05 -3.94
CA ILE A 250 27.45 -72.07 -4.77
C ILE A 250 28.15 -73.42 -4.64
N SER A 251 29.48 -73.45 -4.55
CA SER A 251 30.22 -74.71 -4.37
C SER A 251 30.10 -75.28 -2.96
N SER A 252 29.89 -74.44 -1.94
CA SER A 252 29.71 -74.86 -0.55
C SER A 252 28.25 -75.20 -0.20
N ARG A 253 27.31 -74.91 -1.10
CA ARG A 253 25.89 -75.23 -0.91
C ARG A 253 25.64 -76.72 -1.14
N SER A 254 25.16 -77.39 -0.10
CA SER A 254 24.62 -78.76 -0.17
C SER A 254 23.56 -78.88 -1.26
N TRP A 255 23.64 -79.95 -2.07
CA TRP A 255 22.66 -80.26 -3.12
C TRP A 255 21.32 -80.76 -2.56
N PHE A 256 21.32 -81.22 -1.31
CA PHE A 256 20.15 -81.64 -0.55
C PHE A 256 19.59 -80.51 0.31
#